data_AF-A0A9X4L6G9-F1
#
_entry.id   AF-A0A9X4L6G9-F1
#
_cell.length_a   1.000
_cell.length_b   1.000
_cell.length_c   1.000
_cell.angle_alpha   90.00
_cell.angle_beta   90.00
_cell.angle_gamma   90.00
#
_symmetry.space_group_name_H-M   'P 1'
#
loop_
_entity.id
_entity.type
_entity.pdbx_description
1 polymer ?
#
loop_
_entity_poly.entity_id
_entity_poly.type
_entity_poly.pdbx_seq_one_letter_code
_entity_poly.pdbx_strand_id
1 'polypeptide(L)'
;MELLELCVTLEGTQLEDVTYEDESIKELLDFLAQEQISNSTLDEADNDLKEIKYQALEQIDDKDEAIELEKEYDEIIEAFGSIVNEEVFIQNFKTENNKIYIDIK
;
A
#
# COMPACT_ATOMS: atom_id res chain seq x y z
N MET A 1 7.96 -6.96 -10.26
CA MET A 1 6.80 -6.82 -9.37
C MET A 1 7.04 -5.54 -8.63
N GLU A 2 6.11 -4.61 -8.79
CA GLU A 2 6.22 -3.29 -8.18
C GLU A 2 5.96 -3.38 -6.66
N LEU A 3 6.48 -2.42 -5.89
CA LEU A 3 6.30 -2.38 -4.45
C LEU A 3 4.83 -2.44 -4.05
N LEU A 4 3.97 -1.72 -4.78
CA LEU A 4 2.53 -1.67 -4.55
C LEU A 4 1.86 -3.05 -4.72
N GLU A 5 2.19 -3.75 -5.80
CA GLU A 5 1.70 -5.12 -6.07
C GLU A 5 2.13 -6.10 -4.98
N LEU A 6 3.39 -5.98 -4.53
CA LEU A 6 3.90 -6.80 -3.44
C LEU A 6 3.11 -6.52 -2.16
N CYS A 7 2.88 -5.25 -1.82
CA CYS A 7 2.15 -4.86 -0.62
C CYS A 7 0.72 -5.41 -0.58
N VAL A 8 0.00 -5.38 -1.70
CA VAL A 8 -1.35 -5.95 -1.80
C VAL A 8 -1.33 -7.48 -1.72
N THR A 9 -0.25 -8.12 -2.16
CA THR A 9 -0.08 -9.59 -2.05
C THR A 9 0.22 -10.05 -0.62
N LEU A 10 0.77 -9.15 0.21
CA LEU A 10 1.09 -9.41 1.61
C LEU A 10 -0.19 -9.37 2.47
N GLU A 11 -1.07 -10.39 2.32
CA GLU A 11 -2.31 -10.50 3.11
C GLU A 11 -2.01 -10.55 4.62
N GLY A 12 -2.52 -9.53 5.32
CA GLY A 12 -2.22 -9.23 6.72
C GLY A 12 -2.68 -10.31 7.72
N THR A 13 -1.72 -10.82 8.49
CA THR A 13 -1.91 -11.19 9.92
C THR A 13 -0.59 -11.54 10.63
N GLN A 14 0.56 -11.60 9.92
CA GLN A 14 1.85 -11.99 10.53
C GLN A 14 3.04 -11.06 10.21
N LEU A 15 2.79 -9.92 9.56
CA LEU A 15 3.84 -8.96 9.18
C LEU A 15 3.94 -7.89 10.25
N GLU A 16 4.99 -7.95 11.06
CA GLU A 16 5.25 -6.89 12.06
C GLU A 16 6.08 -5.76 11.48
N ASP A 17 7.18 -6.11 10.81
CA ASP A 17 8.13 -5.14 10.27
C ASP A 17 8.45 -5.52 8.81
N VAL A 18 7.84 -4.77 7.90
CA VAL A 18 8.22 -4.77 6.48
C VAL A 18 8.90 -3.44 6.22
N THR A 19 10.13 -3.52 5.70
CA THR A 19 10.93 -2.34 5.37
C THR A 19 11.34 -2.36 3.92
N TYR A 20 11.30 -1.19 3.29
CA TYR A 20 11.89 -0.90 1.99
C TYR A 20 13.04 0.09 2.20
N GLU A 21 14.25 -0.24 1.76
CA GLU A 21 15.44 0.60 1.96
C GLU A 21 15.63 1.11 3.41
N ASP A 22 15.45 0.22 4.40
CA ASP A 22 15.48 0.53 5.84
C ASP A 22 14.35 1.43 6.36
N GLU A 23 13.41 1.87 5.51
CA GLU A 23 12.21 2.62 5.89
C GLU A 23 11.00 1.70 6.07
N SER A 24 10.20 1.96 7.10
CA SER A 24 8.98 1.17 7.33
C SER A 24 7.91 1.52 6.30
N ILE A 25 7.35 0.51 5.65
CA ILE A 25 6.19 0.66 4.74
C ILE A 25 4.89 0.25 5.42
N LYS A 26 4.87 0.22 6.76
CA LYS A 26 3.70 -0.22 7.53
C LYS A 26 2.48 0.66 7.26
N GLU A 27 2.66 1.98 7.14
CA GLU A 27 1.57 2.92 6.87
C GLU A 27 0.91 2.62 5.51
N LEU A 28 1.72 2.31 4.48
CA LEU A 28 1.20 1.87 3.18
C LEU A 28 0.42 0.56 3.31
N LEU A 29 0.95 -0.45 4.02
CA LEU A 29 0.28 -1.74 4.20
C LEU A 29 -1.06 -1.60 4.96
N ASP A 30 -1.06 -0.81 6.04
CA ASP A 30 -2.25 -0.57 6.84
C ASP A 30 -3.32 0.18 6.02
N PHE A 31 -2.91 1.16 5.22
CA PHE A 31 -3.79 1.88 4.29
C PHE A 31 -4.42 0.96 3.24
N LEU A 32 -3.60 0.16 2.52
CA LEU A 32 -4.10 -0.75 1.50
C LEU A 32 -5.10 -1.77 2.07
N ALA A 33 -4.86 -2.23 3.30
CA ALA A 33 -5.77 -3.11 4.02
C ALA A 33 -7.06 -2.42 4.45
N GLN A 34 -6.98 -1.18 4.94
CA GLN A 34 -8.14 -0.38 5.33
C GLN A 34 -9.07 -0.13 4.14
N GLU A 35 -8.49 0.31 3.02
CA GLU A 35 -9.21 0.64 1.79
C GLU A 35 -9.56 -0.60 0.95
N GLN A 36 -9.20 -1.80 1.43
CA GLN A 36 -9.46 -3.08 0.76
C GLN A 36 -8.95 -3.10 -0.69
N ILE A 37 -7.80 -2.46 -0.93
CA ILE A 37 -7.17 -2.39 -2.25
C ILE A 37 -6.66 -3.79 -2.61
N SER A 38 -7.16 -4.32 -3.72
CA SER A 38 -6.90 -5.68 -4.19
C SER A 38 -6.08 -5.67 -5.47
N ASN A 39 -5.50 -6.82 -5.86
CA ASN A 39 -4.77 -6.91 -7.13
C ASN A 39 -5.65 -6.54 -8.34
N SER A 40 -6.96 -6.81 -8.30
CA SER A 40 -7.87 -6.34 -9.36
C SER A 40 -8.06 -4.83 -9.36
N THR A 41 -8.05 -4.20 -8.18
CA THR A 41 -8.08 -2.73 -8.06
C THR A 41 -6.82 -2.12 -8.66
N LEU A 42 -5.66 -2.73 -8.38
CA LEU A 42 -4.39 -2.31 -8.95
C LEU A 42 -4.36 -2.44 -10.48
N ASP A 43 -4.82 -3.57 -11.02
CA ASP A 43 -4.90 -3.82 -12.46
C ASP A 43 -5.81 -2.79 -13.17
N GLU A 44 -6.95 -2.44 -12.56
CA GLU A 44 -7.89 -1.45 -13.10
C GLU A 44 -7.31 -0.03 -13.11
N ALA A 45 -6.43 0.28 -12.16
CA ALA A 45 -5.81 1.58 -11.98
C ALA A 45 -4.38 1.67 -12.54
N ASP A 46 -3.91 0.65 -13.27
CA ASP A 46 -2.54 0.58 -13.83
C ASP A 46 -1.45 0.86 -12.78
N ASN A 47 -1.62 0.30 -11.57
CA ASN A 47 -0.75 0.52 -10.41
C ASN A 47 -0.54 2.01 -10.05
N ASP A 48 -1.49 2.90 -10.35
CA ASP A 48 -1.38 4.34 -10.00
C ASP A 48 -2.28 4.68 -8.81
N LEU A 49 -1.66 5.02 -7.66
CA LEU A 49 -2.37 5.47 -6.45
C LEU A 49 -3.29 6.67 -6.70
N LYS A 50 -2.98 7.55 -7.66
CA LYS A 50 -3.84 8.69 -7.99
C LYS A 50 -5.08 8.26 -8.76
N GLU A 51 -4.96 7.25 -9.61
CA GLU A 51 -6.09 6.68 -10.32
C GLU A 51 -6.99 5.91 -9.34
N ILE A 52 -6.41 5.14 -8.41
CA ILE A 52 -7.15 4.49 -7.31
C ILE A 52 -7.91 5.54 -6.48
N LYS A 53 -7.24 6.64 -6.10
CA LYS A 53 -7.88 7.77 -5.40
C LYS A 53 -9.08 8.30 -6.17
N TYR A 54 -8.92 8.56 -7.47
CA TYR A 54 -9.98 9.09 -8.32
C TYR A 54 -11.20 8.16 -8.35
N GLN A 55 -10.98 6.86 -8.53
CA GLN A 55 -12.03 5.85 -8.56
C GLN A 55 -12.74 5.69 -7.20
N ALA A 56 -11.99 5.77 -6.09
CA ALA A 56 -12.54 5.71 -4.75
C ALA A 56 -13.45 6.92 -4.44
N LEU A 57 -12.99 8.12 -4.79
CA LEU A 57 -13.76 9.36 -4.58
C LEU A 57 -15.00 9.46 -5.47
N GLU A 58 -14.97 8.88 -6.69
CA GLU A 58 -16.15 8.86 -7.58
C GLU A 58 -17.32 8.05 -6.97
N GLN A 59 -17.04 7.12 -6.06
CA GLN A 59 -18.04 6.26 -5.43
C GLN A 59 -18.69 6.88 -4.18
N ILE A 60 -18.21 8.05 -3.73
CA ILE A 60 -18.66 8.69 -2.50
C ILE A 60 -19.63 9.83 -2.81
N ASP A 61 -20.87 9.69 -2.36
CA ASP A 61 -21.90 10.72 -2.46
C ASP A 61 -21.81 11.78 -1.34
N ASP A 62 -21.25 11.42 -0.18
CA ASP A 62 -21.10 12.32 0.97
C ASP A 62 -19.84 13.18 0.83
N LYS A 63 -20.04 14.49 0.76
CA LYS A 63 -18.94 15.44 0.54
C LYS A 63 -17.95 15.49 1.71
N ASP A 64 -18.40 15.34 2.94
CA ASP A 64 -17.51 15.40 4.09
C ASP A 64 -16.67 14.11 4.17
N GLU A 65 -17.28 12.96 3.87
CA GLU A 65 -16.57 11.68 3.72
C GLU A 65 -15.52 11.73 2.59
N ALA A 66 -15.87 12.28 1.44
CA ALA A 66 -14.95 12.42 0.31
C ALA A 66 -13.74 13.33 0.64
N ILE A 67 -13.94 14.38 1.44
CA ILE A 67 -12.84 15.27 1.85
C ILE A 67 -11.86 14.56 2.80
N GLU A 68 -12.37 13.77 3.75
CA GLU A 68 -11.49 13.02 4.65
C GLU A 68 -10.74 11.93 3.90
N LEU A 69 -11.41 11.19 3.02
CA LEU A 69 -10.75 10.18 2.19
C LEU A 69 -9.69 10.77 1.26
N GLU A 70 -9.98 11.92 0.63
CA GLU A 70 -9.01 12.59 -0.24
C GLU A 70 -7.72 12.94 0.52
N LYS A 71 -7.82 13.37 1.78
CA LYS A 71 -6.65 13.65 2.62
C LYS A 71 -5.84 12.39 2.91
N GLU A 72 -6.50 11.28 3.27
CA GLU A 72 -5.81 10.02 3.56
C GLU A 72 -5.02 9.53 2.34
N TYR A 73 -5.61 9.58 1.14
CA TYR A 73 -4.89 9.26 -0.09
C TYR A 73 -3.75 10.24 -0.38
N ASP A 74 -3.97 11.55 -0.20
CA ASP A 74 -2.93 12.55 -0.46
C ASP A 74 -1.72 12.37 0.46
N GLU A 75 -1.93 12.03 1.73
CA GLU A 75 -0.86 11.72 2.70
C GLU A 75 -0.06 10.47 2.26
N ILE A 76 -0.74 9.40 1.84
CA ILE A 76 -0.09 8.17 1.37
C ILE A 76 0.67 8.40 0.05
N ILE A 77 0.11 9.17 -0.88
CA ILE A 77 0.76 9.52 -2.14
C ILE A 77 1.98 10.41 -1.89
N GLU A 78 1.90 11.35 -0.95
CA GLU A 78 3.06 12.19 -0.58
C GLU A 78 4.18 11.35 0.04
N ALA A 79 3.84 10.41 0.93
CA ALA A 79 4.81 9.57 1.63
C ALA A 79 5.45 8.50 0.72
N PHE A 80 4.65 7.82 -0.11
CA PHE A 80 5.09 6.60 -0.81
C PHE A 80 4.99 6.69 -2.34
N GLY A 81 4.37 7.74 -2.89
CA GLY A 81 4.09 7.86 -4.33
C GLY A 81 5.33 7.85 -5.22
N SER A 82 6.52 8.16 -4.70
CA SER A 82 7.77 8.06 -5.45
C SER A 82 8.35 6.64 -5.52
N ILE A 83 7.96 5.75 -4.62
CA ILE A 83 8.56 4.40 -4.48
C ILE A 83 7.59 3.26 -4.83
N VAL A 84 6.28 3.50 -4.81
CA VAL A 84 5.25 2.45 -4.98
C VAL A 84 5.35 1.69 -6.31
N ASN A 85 5.87 2.33 -7.36
CA ASN A 85 6.03 1.72 -8.69
C ASN A 85 7.48 1.31 -8.97
N GLU A 86 8.34 1.31 -7.95
CA GLU A 86 9.69 0.76 -8.09
C GLU A 86 9.63 -0.78 -8.14
N GLU A 87 10.46 -1.36 -9.01
CA GLU A 87 10.62 -2.80 -9.12
C GLU A 87 11.35 -3.34 -7.90
N VAL A 88 10.71 -4.23 -7.16
CA VAL A 88 11.25 -4.74 -5.89
C VAL A 88 11.63 -6.21 -5.92
N PHE A 89 12.63 -6.54 -5.10
CA PHE A 89 13.10 -7.90 -4.88
C PHE A 89 13.15 -8.20 -3.40
N ILE A 90 12.46 -9.27 -2.99
CA ILE A 90 12.52 -9.70 -1.60
C ILE A 90 13.90 -10.32 -1.33
N GLN A 91 14.69 -9.67 -0.46
CA GLN A 91 16.08 -10.09 -0.21
C GLN A 91 16.19 -11.07 0.94
N ASN A 92 15.51 -10.79 2.06
CA ASN A 92 15.59 -11.60 3.27
C ASN A 92 14.23 -11.79 3.92
N PHE A 93 14.03 -12.97 4.50
CA PHE A 93 12.92 -13.28 5.40
C PHE A 93 13.49 -13.76 6.74
N LYS A 94 13.04 -13.15 7.84
CA LYS A 94 13.32 -13.64 9.19
C LYS A 94 12.01 -14.00 9.87
N THR A 95 12.01 -15.11 10.61
CA THR A 95 10.88 -15.50 11.46
C THR A 95 11.31 -15.44 12.92
N GLU A 96 10.57 -14.70 13.74
CA GLU A 96 10.82 -14.56 15.18
C GLU A 96 9.48 -14.44 15.92
N ASN A 97 9.28 -15.21 17.00
CA ASN A 97 8.05 -15.19 17.80
C ASN A 97 6.74 -15.31 16.98
N ASN A 98 6.70 -16.21 15.99
CA ASN A 98 5.59 -16.37 15.03
C ASN A 98 5.27 -15.15 14.15
N LYS A 99 6.23 -14.24 13.99
CA LYS A 99 6.12 -13.07 13.12
C LYS A 99 7.13 -13.17 11.98
N ILE A 100 6.77 -12.58 10.85
CA ILE A 100 7.58 -12.52 9.63
C ILE A 100 8.09 -11.10 9.45
N TYR A 101 9.40 -10.98 9.23
CA TYR A 101 10.12 -9.76 8.94
C TYR A 101 10.64 -9.85 7.51
N ILE A 102 10.38 -8.83 6.70
CA ILE A 102 10.72 -8.81 5.27
C ILE A 102 11.56 -7.58 4.97
N ASP A 103 12.71 -7.81 4.34
CA ASP A 103 13.62 -6.77 3.83
C ASP A 103 13.53 -6.73 2.30
N ILE A 104 13.10 -5.56 1.80
CA ILE A 104 12.81 -5.29 0.39
C ILE A 104 13.80 -4.22 -0.11
N LYS A 105 14.34 -4.43 -1.32
CA LYS A 105 15.15 -3.45 -2.07
C LYS A 105 14.80 -3.45 -3.55
#